data_AF-A1DA24-F1
#
_entry.id   AF-A1DA24-F1
#
_cell.length_a   1.000
_cell.length_b   1.000
_cell.length_c   1.000
_cell.angle_alpha   90.00
_cell.angle_beta   90.00
_cell.angle_gamma   90.00
#
_symmetry.space_group_name_H-M   'P 1'
#
loop_
_entity.id
_entity.type
_entity.pdbx_description
1 polymer ?
#
loop_
_entity_poly.entity_id
_entity_poly.type
_entity_poly.pdbx_seq_one_letter_code
_entity_poly.pdbx_strand_id
1 'polypeptide(L)'
;MPTLLPARAAWSLGVFYLSGGKKGECSDEIRVLLNSEIMDIMSSKQLSAKLYKDAAVKVVHWDDQWVSYDEVIETFQMKTDFAREQYLSSVMVWPSSYDTQTGTFAGALAAVSTWRILAQRQVQDNDYVVNITNNNTCKWSNYGEPCPAGWQMIKQ
;
A
#
# COMPACT_ATOMS: atom_id res chain seq x y z
N MET A 1 5.91 11.27 -31.33
CA MET A 1 5.65 9.84 -31.07
C MET A 1 6.47 9.46 -29.85
N PRO A 2 5.88 9.02 -28.73
CA PRO A 2 6.68 8.61 -27.59
C PRO A 2 7.37 7.29 -27.96
N THR A 3 8.69 7.32 -27.98
CA THR A 3 9.55 6.15 -28.15
C THR A 3 9.21 5.11 -27.08
N LEU A 4 8.87 3.91 -27.52
CA LEU A 4 8.69 2.73 -26.67
C LEU A 4 9.95 2.54 -25.82
N LEU A 5 9.85 2.81 -24.52
CA LEU A 5 10.91 2.47 -23.57
C LEU A 5 11.14 0.95 -23.66
N PRO A 6 12.40 0.48 -23.71
CA PRO A 6 12.67 -0.95 -23.71
C PRO A 6 12.04 -1.59 -22.47
N ALA A 7 11.53 -2.83 -22.60
CA ALA A 7 10.76 -3.52 -21.55
C ALA A 7 11.44 -3.59 -20.17
N ARG A 8 12.78 -3.43 -20.10
CA ARG A 8 13.54 -3.33 -18.84
C ARG A 8 13.40 -1.99 -18.13
N ALA A 9 13.10 -0.90 -18.84
CA ALA A 9 12.92 0.42 -18.27
C ALA A 9 11.49 0.68 -17.79
N ALA A 10 10.49 -0.03 -18.33
CA ALA A 10 9.06 0.21 -18.07
C ALA A 10 8.64 0.06 -16.58
N TRP A 11 9.45 -0.62 -15.76
CA TRP A 11 9.13 -0.97 -14.37
C TRP A 11 10.08 -0.35 -13.34
N SER A 12 10.93 0.57 -13.79
CA SER A 12 11.88 1.29 -12.93
C SER A 12 11.25 2.51 -12.27
N LEU A 13 11.84 2.97 -11.17
CA LEU A 13 11.41 4.22 -10.51
C LEU A 13 11.56 5.41 -11.48
N GLY A 14 10.57 6.31 -11.48
CA GLY A 14 10.62 7.56 -12.25
C GLY A 14 10.13 7.45 -13.71
N VAL A 15 9.51 6.33 -14.09
CA VAL A 15 8.90 6.15 -15.41
C VAL A 15 7.51 6.80 -15.44
N PHE A 16 7.09 7.26 -16.62
CA PHE A 16 5.72 7.76 -16.82
C PHE A 16 4.72 6.61 -16.87
N TYR A 17 3.65 6.73 -16.08
CA TYR A 17 2.52 5.82 -16.07
C TYR A 17 1.30 6.50 -16.69
N LEU A 18 0.48 5.74 -17.43
CA LEU A 18 -0.71 6.27 -18.09
C LEU A 18 -1.84 6.56 -17.10
N SER A 19 -1.98 5.75 -16.06
CA SER A 19 -3.06 5.84 -15.08
C SER A 19 -2.64 5.26 -13.73
N GLY A 20 -3.53 5.39 -12.75
CA GLY A 20 -3.45 4.61 -11.52
C GLY A 20 -3.57 3.11 -11.75
N GLY A 21 -3.06 2.34 -10.80
CA GLY A 21 -3.26 0.89 -10.74
C GLY A 21 -4.73 0.51 -10.58
N LYS A 22 -5.11 -0.66 -11.10
CA LYS A 22 -6.45 -1.23 -11.01
C LYS A 22 -6.86 -1.37 -9.55
N LYS A 23 -8.16 -1.19 -9.28
CA LYS A 23 -8.74 -1.36 -7.95
C LYS A 23 -8.60 -2.80 -7.46
N GLY A 24 -8.29 -2.95 -6.17
CA GLY A 24 -8.31 -4.25 -5.49
C GLY A 24 -9.74 -4.72 -5.21
N GLU A 25 -9.88 -5.99 -4.87
CA GLU A 25 -11.17 -6.62 -4.56
C GLU A 25 -11.75 -6.15 -3.22
N CYS A 26 -10.89 -5.90 -2.24
CA CYS A 26 -11.27 -5.42 -0.91
C CYS A 26 -11.15 -3.90 -0.78
N SER A 27 -10.10 -3.31 -1.35
CA SER A 27 -9.90 -1.85 -1.29
C SER A 27 -10.91 -1.08 -2.14
N ASP A 28 -11.38 -1.67 -3.26
CA ASP A 28 -12.29 -1.09 -4.25
C ASP A 28 -11.92 0.34 -4.68
N GLU A 29 -10.62 0.65 -4.68
CA GLU A 29 -10.11 1.99 -4.96
C GLU A 29 -8.95 1.95 -5.95
N ILE A 30 -8.98 2.84 -6.94
CA ILE A 30 -7.92 2.92 -7.95
C ILE A 30 -6.67 3.51 -7.26
N ARG A 31 -5.48 2.99 -7.59
CA ARG A 31 -4.16 3.38 -7.02
C ARG A 31 -3.85 2.85 -5.62
N VAL A 32 -4.81 2.28 -4.90
CA VAL A 32 -4.61 1.79 -3.53
C VAL A 32 -4.85 0.28 -3.51
N LEU A 33 -3.93 -0.45 -2.88
CA LEU A 33 -4.10 -1.86 -2.53
C LEU A 33 -3.78 -2.02 -1.04
N LEU A 34 -4.50 -2.92 -0.38
CA LEU A 34 -4.22 -3.32 1.00
C LEU A 34 -2.99 -4.23 1.04
N ASN A 35 -2.30 -4.30 2.17
CA ASN A 35 -1.14 -5.19 2.30
C ASN A 35 -1.54 -6.66 2.13
N SER A 36 -2.73 -7.04 2.59
CA SER A 36 -3.33 -8.36 2.35
C SER A 36 -3.49 -8.66 0.85
N GLU A 37 -4.09 -7.73 0.09
CA GLU A 37 -4.29 -7.87 -1.35
C GLU A 37 -2.96 -8.03 -2.10
N ILE A 38 -1.95 -7.24 -1.72
CA ILE A 38 -0.62 -7.34 -2.34
C ILE A 38 -0.01 -8.72 -2.09
N MET A 39 -0.10 -9.25 -0.86
CA MET A 39 0.41 -10.60 -0.57
C MET A 39 -0.36 -11.69 -1.34
N ASP A 40 -1.68 -11.57 -1.46
CA ASP A 40 -2.51 -12.52 -2.21
C ASP A 40 -2.18 -12.50 -3.72
N ILE A 41 -1.96 -11.30 -4.29
CA ILE A 41 -1.52 -11.13 -5.69
C ILE A 41 -0.14 -11.75 -5.89
N MET A 42 0.81 -11.47 -4.99
CA MET A 42 2.16 -12.01 -5.07
C MET A 42 2.17 -13.53 -4.98
N SER A 43 1.38 -14.10 -4.06
CA SER A 43 1.25 -15.55 -3.88
C SER A 43 0.60 -16.23 -5.09
N SER A 44 -0.55 -15.72 -5.56
CA SER A 44 -1.30 -16.29 -6.67
C SER A 44 -0.54 -16.26 -8.00
N LYS A 45 0.21 -15.17 -8.26
CA LYS A 45 1.00 -15.01 -9.49
C LYS A 45 2.47 -15.43 -9.34
N GLN A 46 2.87 -15.93 -8.17
CA GLN A 46 4.25 -16.36 -7.86
C GLN A 46 5.28 -15.27 -8.17
N LEU A 47 4.98 -14.03 -7.76
CA LEU A 47 5.80 -12.86 -8.03
C LEU A 47 6.88 -12.69 -6.95
N SER A 48 8.03 -12.14 -7.38
CA SER A 48 9.07 -11.68 -6.47
C SER A 48 9.16 -10.16 -6.50
N ALA A 49 9.25 -9.54 -5.33
CA ALA A 49 9.40 -8.11 -5.21
C ALA A 49 10.88 -7.70 -5.22
N LYS A 50 11.17 -6.55 -5.82
CA LYS A 50 12.50 -5.94 -5.84
C LYS A 50 12.60 -4.89 -4.74
N LEU A 51 13.66 -4.96 -3.94
CA LEU A 51 13.99 -3.94 -2.94
C LEU A 51 14.69 -2.75 -3.59
N TYR A 52 14.17 -1.55 -3.35
CA TYR A 52 14.80 -0.28 -3.67
C TYR A 52 15.32 0.35 -2.37
N LYS A 53 16.57 0.04 -2.03
CA LYS A 53 17.20 0.41 -0.74
C LYS A 53 17.21 1.92 -0.50
N ASP A 54 17.59 2.71 -1.49
CA ASP A 54 17.68 4.17 -1.38
C ASP A 54 16.32 4.82 -1.06
N ALA A 55 15.23 4.20 -1.52
CA ALA A 55 13.87 4.64 -1.25
C ALA A 55 13.20 3.91 -0.07
N ALA A 56 13.89 2.93 0.53
CA ALA A 56 13.40 2.05 1.61
C ALA A 56 12.01 1.41 1.33
N VAL A 57 11.76 0.99 0.08
CA VAL A 57 10.50 0.36 -0.34
C VAL A 57 10.73 -0.93 -1.13
N LYS A 58 9.76 -1.85 -1.10
CA LYS A 58 9.67 -2.95 -2.05
C LYS A 58 8.69 -2.62 -3.15
N VAL A 59 8.97 -3.15 -4.32
CA VAL A 59 8.19 -2.92 -5.53
C VAL A 59 7.95 -4.25 -6.21
N VAL A 60 6.70 -4.50 -6.58
CA VAL A 60 6.32 -5.65 -7.40
C VAL A 60 5.53 -5.15 -8.60
N HIS A 61 5.70 -5.84 -9.73
CA HIS A 61 5.02 -5.51 -10.97
C HIS A 61 4.53 -6.79 -11.65
N TRP A 62 3.42 -6.70 -12.36
CA TRP A 62 2.84 -7.79 -13.15
C TRP A 62 1.97 -7.20 -14.25
N ASP A 63 1.86 -7.86 -15.40
CA ASP A 63 1.06 -7.40 -16.53
C ASP A 63 1.34 -5.92 -16.89
N ASP A 64 0.35 -5.04 -16.70
CA ASP A 64 0.40 -3.57 -16.87
C ASP A 64 0.42 -2.82 -15.52
N GLN A 65 0.61 -3.52 -14.39
CA GLN A 65 0.49 -3.02 -13.02
C GLN A 65 1.83 -2.93 -12.31
N TRP A 66 1.94 -1.93 -11.44
CA TRP A 66 3.12 -1.66 -10.62
C TRP A 66 2.65 -1.16 -9.25
N VAL A 67 3.21 -1.69 -8.16
CA VAL A 67 2.90 -1.25 -6.81
C VAL A 67 4.16 -1.20 -5.96
N SER A 68 4.33 -0.11 -5.22
CA SER A 68 5.29 0.00 -4.13
C SER A 68 4.60 -0.25 -2.80
N TYR A 69 5.24 -1.01 -1.93
CA TYR A 69 4.72 -1.34 -0.61
C TYR A 69 5.86 -1.51 0.39
N ASP A 70 5.49 -1.50 1.66
CA ASP A 70 6.41 -1.80 2.76
C ASP A 70 6.31 -3.28 3.10
N GLU A 71 7.40 -4.00 2.94
CA GLU A 71 7.49 -5.40 3.34
C GLU A 71 7.92 -5.56 4.80
N VAL A 72 7.43 -6.63 5.41
CA VAL A 72 7.84 -7.09 6.73
C VAL A 72 9.35 -7.21 6.85
N ILE A 73 9.87 -6.75 7.99
CA ILE A 73 11.29 -6.77 8.37
C ILE A 73 12.17 -5.84 7.53
N GLU A 74 12.40 -6.08 6.23
CA GLU A 74 13.43 -5.32 5.48
C GLU A 74 13.14 -3.82 5.45
N THR A 75 11.97 -3.42 4.94
CA THR A 75 11.62 -1.99 4.80
C THR A 75 11.31 -1.33 6.14
N PHE A 76 10.64 -2.04 7.05
CA PHE A 76 10.36 -1.52 8.38
C PHE A 76 11.62 -1.31 9.22
N GLN A 77 12.63 -2.17 9.11
CA GLN A 77 13.91 -1.98 9.77
C GLN A 77 14.59 -0.72 9.26
N MET A 78 14.72 -0.56 7.93
CA MET A 78 15.33 0.63 7.33
C MET A 78 14.62 1.92 7.75
N LYS A 79 13.29 1.94 7.76
CA LYS A 79 12.51 3.12 8.19
C LYS A 79 12.63 3.39 9.68
N THR A 80 12.64 2.36 10.51
CA THR A 80 12.78 2.50 11.97
C THR A 80 14.18 2.97 12.35
N ASP A 81 15.21 2.47 11.67
CA ASP A 81 16.59 2.91 11.87
C ASP A 81 16.77 4.36 11.44
N PHE A 82 16.23 4.75 10.28
CA PHE A 82 16.22 6.15 9.86
C PHE A 82 15.49 7.06 10.86
N ALA A 83 14.32 6.64 11.38
CA ALA A 83 13.62 7.39 12.40
C ALA A 83 14.47 7.60 13.66
N ARG A 84 15.21 6.56 14.08
CA ARG A 84 16.15 6.63 15.23
C ARG A 84 17.30 7.60 14.97
N GLU A 85 17.88 7.59 13.77
CA GLU A 85 18.93 8.52 13.36
C GLU A 85 18.45 9.99 13.37
N GLN A 86 17.18 10.21 13.06
CA GLN A 86 16.56 11.54 13.10
C GLN A 86 16.01 11.93 14.49
N TYR A 87 16.34 11.17 15.54
CA TYR A 87 15.84 11.38 16.91
C TYR A 87 14.30 11.37 17.02
N LEU A 88 13.62 10.67 16.11
CA LEU A 88 12.17 10.45 16.20
C LEU A 88 11.90 9.30 17.18
N SER A 89 11.07 9.58 18.18
CA SER A 89 10.80 8.65 19.28
C SER A 89 9.72 7.62 18.98
N SER A 90 8.97 7.75 17.89
CA SER A 90 7.88 6.83 17.59
C SER A 90 7.61 6.73 16.09
N VAL A 91 6.90 5.66 15.72
CA VAL A 91 6.39 5.41 14.37
C VAL A 91 4.88 5.21 14.45
N MET A 92 4.16 5.64 13.41
CA MET A 92 2.71 5.49 13.31
C MET A 92 2.39 4.57 12.13
N VAL A 93 1.43 3.65 12.32
CA VAL A 93 0.90 2.78 11.26
C VAL A 93 -0.44 3.35 10.77
N TRP A 94 -0.62 3.42 9.45
CA TRP A 94 -1.88 3.84 8.86
C TRP A 94 -2.32 2.99 7.66
N PRO A 95 -3.58 2.52 7.65
CA PRO A 95 -4.39 2.13 8.80
C PRO A 95 -4.06 0.69 9.20
N SER A 96 -4.27 0.35 10.47
CA SER A 96 -4.11 -1.02 10.94
C SER A 96 -5.06 -2.01 10.24
N SER A 97 -6.17 -1.52 9.68
CA SER A 97 -7.12 -2.33 8.91
C SER A 97 -6.60 -2.82 7.56
N TYR A 98 -5.46 -2.29 7.08
CA TYR A 98 -4.85 -2.75 5.82
C TYR A 98 -3.90 -3.93 6.04
N ASP A 99 -3.66 -4.29 7.30
CA ASP A 99 -2.86 -5.46 7.67
C ASP A 99 -3.61 -6.76 7.35
N THR A 100 -2.90 -7.88 7.44
CA THR A 100 -3.51 -9.20 7.36
C THR A 100 -4.36 -9.48 8.60
N GLN A 101 -5.26 -10.45 8.47
CA GLN A 101 -6.11 -10.89 9.59
C GLN A 101 -5.31 -11.34 10.82
N THR A 102 -4.05 -11.78 10.64
CA THR A 102 -3.17 -12.20 11.73
C THR A 102 -2.29 -11.06 12.29
N GLY A 103 -2.39 -9.85 11.73
CA GLY A 103 -1.57 -8.70 12.14
C GLY A 103 -0.10 -8.86 11.77
N THR A 104 0.18 -9.43 10.59
CA THR A 104 1.55 -9.79 10.17
C THR A 104 2.44 -8.56 10.06
N PHE A 105 1.95 -7.45 9.50
CA PHE A 105 2.73 -6.23 9.30
C PHE A 105 2.92 -5.46 10.62
N ALA A 106 1.87 -5.34 11.43
CA ALA A 106 1.95 -4.75 12.77
C ALA A 106 2.89 -5.54 13.68
N GLY A 107 2.84 -6.88 13.63
CA GLY A 107 3.75 -7.75 14.36
C GLY A 107 5.20 -7.61 13.89
N ALA A 108 5.43 -7.52 12.58
CA ALA A 108 6.77 -7.29 12.03
C ALA A 108 7.32 -5.92 12.43
N LEU A 109 6.50 -4.86 12.38
CA LEU A 109 6.91 -3.53 12.84
C LEU A 109 7.22 -3.53 14.34
N ALA A 110 6.40 -4.19 15.14
CA ALA A 110 6.63 -4.38 16.58
C ALA A 110 7.99 -5.05 16.86
N ALA A 111 8.36 -6.06 16.07
CA ALA A 111 9.60 -6.81 16.24
C ALA A 111 10.86 -5.98 15.93
N VAL A 112 10.79 -5.07 14.95
CA VAL A 112 11.93 -4.20 14.58
C VAL A 112 11.95 -2.88 15.36
N SER A 113 10.81 -2.49 15.93
CA SER A 113 10.72 -1.35 16.81
C SER A 113 11.28 -1.69 18.19
N THR A 114 12.10 -0.79 18.75
CA THR A 114 12.59 -0.90 20.14
C THR A 114 11.46 -0.74 21.16
N TRP A 115 10.30 -0.29 20.71
CA TRP A 115 9.11 -0.10 21.50
C TRP A 115 8.44 -1.46 21.70
N ARG A 116 8.09 -1.81 22.94
CA ARG A 116 7.24 -2.98 23.21
C ARG A 116 5.84 -2.66 22.70
N ILE A 117 5.63 -2.76 21.39
CA ILE A 117 4.31 -2.58 20.79
C ILE A 117 3.49 -3.80 21.21
N LEU A 118 2.58 -3.59 22.15
CA LEU A 118 1.46 -4.49 22.38
C LEU A 118 0.55 -4.32 21.17
N ALA A 119 0.87 -5.00 20.06
CA ALA A 119 -0.07 -5.14 18.98
C ALA A 119 -1.29 -5.84 19.59
N GLN A 120 -2.41 -5.12 19.73
CA GLN A 120 -3.65 -5.76 20.15
C GLN A 120 -3.95 -6.81 19.09
N ARG A 121 -3.80 -8.08 19.47
CA ARG A 121 -4.24 -9.21 18.65
C ARG A 121 -5.72 -8.95 18.41
N GLN A 122 -6.09 -8.66 17.17
CA GLN A 122 -7.51 -8.55 16.81
C GLN A 122 -8.10 -9.93 17.12
N VAL A 123 -8.93 -10.00 18.16
CA VAL A 123 -9.79 -11.16 18.37
C VAL A 123 -10.80 -11.08 17.24
N GLN A 124 -10.85 -12.12 16.41
CA GLN A 124 -11.86 -12.22 15.37
C GLN A 124 -13.22 -12.35 16.05
N ASP A 125 -13.94 -11.25 16.10
CA ASP A 125 -15.33 -11.25 16.53
C ASP A 125 -16.15 -11.83 15.38
N ASN A 126 -16.93 -12.89 15.62
CA ASN A 126 -17.79 -13.47 14.59
C ASN A 126 -19.08 -12.65 14.38
N ASP A 127 -19.29 -11.61 15.18
CA ASP A 127 -20.47 -10.74 15.14
C ASP A 127 -20.22 -9.45 14.35
N TYR A 128 -19.96 -9.57 13.05
CA TYR A 128 -19.86 -8.41 12.17
C TYR A 128 -21.26 -7.95 11.75
N VAL A 129 -21.75 -6.85 12.33
CA VAL A 129 -22.92 -6.14 11.81
C VAL A 129 -22.47 -5.30 10.61
N VAL A 130 -22.76 -5.78 9.39
CA VAL A 130 -22.51 -5.02 8.16
C VAL A 130 -23.64 -4.00 7.95
N ASN A 131 -23.62 -2.91 8.70
CA ASN A 131 -24.45 -1.76 8.37
C ASN A 131 -23.81 -1.03 7.19
N ILE A 132 -24.23 -1.37 5.97
CA ILE A 132 -23.83 -0.67 4.75
C ILE A 132 -24.53 0.69 4.74
N THR A 133 -23.89 1.68 5.37
CA THR A 133 -24.26 3.07 5.15
C THR A 133 -23.43 3.56 3.96
N ASN A 134 -24.09 3.76 2.81
CA ASN A 134 -23.46 4.36 1.63
C ASN A 134 -23.20 5.85 1.90
N ASN A 135 -22.10 6.16 2.58
CA ASN A 135 -21.58 7.51 2.65
C ASN A 135 -20.66 7.74 1.44
N ASN A 136 -21.04 8.66 0.56
CA ASN A 136 -20.18 9.09 -0.54
C ASN A 136 -18.96 9.82 0.03
N THR A 137 -17.84 9.12 0.19
CA THR A 137 -16.56 9.66 0.68
C THR A 137 -15.74 10.25 -0.45
N CYS A 138 -15.11 11.41 -0.25
CA CYS A 138 -14.30 12.06 -1.29
C CYS A 138 -13.27 11.09 -1.89
N LYS A 139 -13.17 11.05 -3.23
CA LYS A 139 -12.20 10.24 -3.98
C LYS A 139 -11.32 11.11 -4.85
N TRP A 140 -10.09 10.66 -5.08
CA TRP A 140 -9.15 11.33 -5.98
C TRP A 140 -9.43 10.89 -7.43
N SER A 141 -9.64 11.84 -8.34
CA SER A 141 -9.70 11.55 -9.78
C SER A 141 -8.29 11.57 -10.40
N ASN A 142 -8.14 10.89 -11.53
CA ASN A 142 -6.92 11.02 -12.34
C ASN A 142 -6.83 12.46 -12.90
N TYR A 143 -5.61 12.89 -13.22
CA TYR A 143 -5.38 14.21 -13.79
C TYR A 143 -6.14 14.36 -15.13
N GLY A 144 -7.00 15.38 -15.21
CA GLY A 144 -7.79 15.67 -16.40
C GLY A 144 -9.06 14.83 -16.57
N GLU A 145 -9.31 13.84 -15.70
CA GLU A 145 -10.55 13.07 -15.71
C GLU A 145 -11.67 13.81 -14.96
N PRO A 146 -12.89 13.93 -15.52
CA PRO A 146 -14.01 14.50 -14.82
C PRO A 146 -14.41 13.64 -13.62
N CYS A 147 -15.03 14.25 -12.62
CA CYS A 147 -15.62 13.51 -11.51
C CYS A 147 -16.71 12.54 -12.04
N PRO A 148 -16.84 11.32 -11.47
CA PRO A 148 -17.93 10.42 -11.81
C PRO A 148 -19.30 11.08 -11.60
N ALA A 149 -20.34 10.57 -12.27
CA ALA A 149 -21.69 11.09 -12.12
C ALA A 149 -22.11 11.12 -10.63
N GLY A 150 -22.59 12.28 -10.16
CA GLY A 150 -22.97 12.50 -8.75
C GLY A 150 -21.84 13.02 -7.85
N TRP A 151 -20.64 13.24 -8.38
CA TRP A 151 -19.49 13.78 -7.66
C TRP A 151 -19.12 15.19 -8.15
N GLN A 152 -18.60 16.02 -7.26
CA GLN A 152 -18.12 17.37 -7.58
C GLN A 152 -16.67 17.53 -7.16
N MET A 153 -15.88 18.26 -7.97
CA MET A 153 -14.52 18.64 -7.57
C MET A 153 -14.59 19.60 -6.38
N ILE A 154 -13.86 19.26 -5.32
CA ILE A 154 -13.63 20.17 -4.20
C ILE A 154 -12.50 21.11 -4.60
N LYS A 155 -12.79 22.41 -4.69
CA LYS A 155 -11.75 23.43 -4.85
C LYS A 155 -10.99 23.56 -3.53
N GLN A 156 -9.67 23.42 -3.59
CA GLN A 156 -8.78 23.79 -2.48
C GLN A 156 -8.75 25.30 -2.30
#